data_AF-A0A2V5N3A0-F1
#
_entry.id   AF-A0A2V5N3A0-F1
#
_cell.length_a   1.000
_cell.length_b   1.000
_cell.length_c   1.000
_cell.angle_alpha   90.00
_cell.angle_beta   90.00
_cell.angle_gamma   90.00
#
_symmetry.space_group_name_H-M   'P 1'
#
loop_
_entity.id
_entity.type
_entity.pdbx_description
1 polymer ?
#
loop_
_entity_poly.entity_id
_entity_poly.type
_entity_poly.pdbx_seq_one_letter_code
_entity_poly.pdbx_strand_id
1 'polypeptide(L)'
;LEKLGFELFANELLNVDSDDQLMVLKGFEEFREHLGGRLTITLLKTIGQGFEVHDVNLPKVIESIYELQDRHAARNRKVALASR
;
A
#
# COMPACT_ATOMS: atom_id res chain seq x y z
N LEU A 1 -4.87 -0.21 14.18
CA LEU A 1 -4.65 1.05 13.43
C LEU A 1 -5.97 1.75 13.16
N GLU A 2 -6.93 1.13 12.45
CA GLU A 2 -8.23 1.79 12.19
C GLU A 2 -9.05 2.11 13.46
N LYS A 3 -9.06 1.19 14.44
CA LYS A 3 -9.66 1.46 15.76
C LYS A 3 -9.00 2.60 16.54
N LEU A 4 -7.78 2.98 16.15
CA LEU A 4 -7.02 4.08 16.73
C LEU A 4 -7.20 5.37 15.91
N GLY A 5 -8.07 5.38 14.88
CA GLY A 5 -8.35 6.55 14.04
C GLY A 5 -7.47 6.69 12.80
N PHE A 6 -6.58 5.73 12.51
CA PHE A 6 -5.74 5.79 11.31
C PHE A 6 -6.51 5.36 10.05
N GLU A 7 -6.27 6.08 8.96
CA GLU A 7 -6.65 5.65 7.60
C GLU A 7 -5.58 4.70 7.06
N LEU A 8 -6.03 3.57 6.49
CA LEU A 8 -5.15 2.54 5.93
C LEU A 8 -5.16 2.49 4.41
N PHE A 9 -5.92 3.38 3.77
CA PHE A 9 -6.01 3.51 2.32
C PHE A 9 -5.97 5.00 1.97
N ALA A 10 -5.24 5.32 0.90
CA ALA A 10 -5.09 6.65 0.35
C ALA A 10 -5.44 6.60 -1.14
N ASN A 11 -6.25 7.55 -1.63
CA ASN A 11 -6.70 7.55 -3.03
C ASN A 11 -5.52 7.68 -4.01
N GLU A 12 -4.44 8.31 -3.56
CA GLU A 12 -3.19 8.49 -4.30
C GLU A 12 -2.52 7.16 -4.67
N LEU A 13 -2.85 6.05 -3.97
CA LEU A 13 -2.39 4.71 -4.36
C LEU A 13 -2.95 4.25 -5.71
N LEU A 14 -4.02 4.88 -6.20
CA LEU A 14 -4.65 4.60 -7.49
C LEU A 14 -4.26 5.60 -8.58
N ASN A 15 -3.39 6.56 -8.28
CA ASN A 15 -2.92 7.50 -9.30
C ASN A 15 -2.15 6.72 -10.37
N VAL A 16 -2.51 6.95 -11.63
CA VAL A 16 -1.85 6.37 -12.79
C VAL A 16 -1.14 7.44 -13.61
N ASP A 17 -0.10 7.05 -14.33
CA ASP A 17 0.56 7.90 -15.31
C ASP A 17 -0.15 7.88 -16.68
N SER A 18 0.50 8.44 -17.71
CA SER A 18 -0.03 8.50 -19.08
C SER A 18 -0.18 7.13 -19.75
N ASP A 19 0.45 6.09 -19.22
CA ASP A 19 0.44 4.72 -19.75
C ASP A 19 -0.44 3.77 -18.89
N ASP A 20 -1.36 4.35 -18.10
CA ASP A 20 -2.22 3.66 -17.14
C ASP A 20 -1.46 2.82 -16.09
N GLN A 21 -0.20 3.16 -15.81
CA GLN A 21 0.59 2.46 -14.78
C GLN A 21 0.48 3.17 -13.44
N LEU A 22 0.31 2.39 -12.36
CA LEU A 22 0.24 2.92 -11.00
C LEU A 22 1.53 3.67 -10.64
N MET A 23 1.42 4.97 -10.35
CA MET A 23 2.56 5.85 -10.06
C MET A 23 3.36 5.39 -8.85
N VAL A 24 2.72 4.75 -7.87
CA VAL A 24 3.41 4.20 -6.69
C VAL A 24 4.45 3.14 -7.07
N LEU A 25 4.21 2.37 -8.14
CA LEU A 25 5.15 1.36 -8.64
C LEU A 25 6.39 2.01 -9.25
N LYS A 26 6.19 3.12 -9.99
CA LYS A 26 7.28 3.94 -10.47
C LYS A 26 8.09 4.54 -9.32
N GLY A 27 7.41 5.00 -8.27
CA GLY A 27 8.06 5.49 -7.05
C GLY A 27 8.95 4.46 -6.36
N PHE A 28 8.60 3.16 -6.37
CA PHE A 28 9.49 2.11 -5.87
C PHE A 28 10.79 2.00 -6.68
N GLU A 29 10.70 2.12 -8.01
CA GLU A 29 11.84 2.03 -8.89
C GLU A 29 12.76 3.26 -8.76
N GLU A 30 12.17 4.46 -8.73
CA GLU A 30 12.91 5.69 -8.45
C GLU A 30 13.61 5.59 -7.09
N PHE A 31 12.91 5.15 -6.04
CA PHE A 31 13.51 5.00 -4.71
C PHE A 31 14.65 3.96 -4.70
N ARG A 32 14.52 2.86 -5.44
CA ARG A 32 15.58 1.86 -5.62
C ARG A 32 16.83 2.47 -6.26
N GLU A 33 16.67 3.27 -7.32
CA GLU A 33 17.77 3.96 -7.99
C GLU A 33 18.49 4.93 -7.05
N HIS A 34 17.74 5.71 -6.26
CA HIS A 34 18.30 6.64 -5.28
C HIS A 34 19.12 5.96 -4.18
N LEU A 35 18.81 4.71 -3.83
CA LEU A 35 19.57 3.91 -2.86
C LEU A 35 20.83 3.24 -3.45
N GLY A 36 21.20 3.58 -4.70
CA GLY A 36 22.32 2.94 -5.40
C GLY A 36 21.97 1.55 -5.94
N GLY A 37 20.68 1.31 -6.22
CA GLY A 37 20.19 0.12 -6.93
C GLY A 37 19.62 -0.99 -6.05
N ARG A 38 19.73 -0.90 -4.72
CA ARG A 38 19.19 -1.88 -3.78
C ARG A 38 18.03 -1.29 -2.98
N LEU A 39 16.83 -1.77 -3.26
CA LEU A 39 15.67 -1.46 -2.44
C LEU A 39 15.83 -2.17 -1.09
N THR A 40 15.46 -1.52 0.01
CA THR A 40 15.46 -2.15 1.34
C THR A 40 14.18 -1.73 2.03
N ILE A 41 13.30 -2.70 2.25
CA ILE A 41 12.00 -2.49 2.89
C ILE A 41 11.87 -3.46 4.05
N THR A 42 11.59 -2.90 5.23
CA THR A 42 11.25 -3.70 6.40
C THR A 42 9.82 -4.22 6.29
N LEU A 43 9.66 -5.54 6.21
CA LEU A 43 8.37 -6.22 6.33
C LEU A 43 8.25 -6.89 7.70
N LEU A 44 7.02 -7.15 8.14
CA LEU A 44 6.77 -7.83 9.41
C LEU A 44 6.52 -9.32 9.18
N LYS A 45 7.27 -10.16 9.90
CA LYS A 45 7.01 -11.61 9.97
C LYS A 45 5.97 -11.94 11.04
N THR A 46 6.06 -11.22 12.17
CA THR A 46 5.08 -11.23 13.26
C THR A 46 5.17 -9.91 14.03
N ILE A 47 4.29 -9.71 15.01
CA ILE A 47 4.33 -8.53 15.89
C ILE A 47 5.67 -8.50 16.63
N GLY A 48 6.39 -7.37 16.51
CA GLY A 48 7.70 -7.19 17.11
C GLY A 48 8.86 -7.85 16.35
N GLN A 49 8.61 -8.48 15.19
CA GLN A 49 9.65 -9.10 14.37
C GLN A 49 9.58 -8.62 12.92
N GLY A 50 10.53 -7.76 12.55
CA GLY A 50 10.76 -7.34 11.17
C GLY A 50 11.78 -8.20 10.44
N PHE A 51 11.76 -8.16 9.10
CA PHE A 51 12.81 -8.66 8.23
C PHE A 51 12.93 -7.76 7.00
N GLU A 52 14.12 -7.66 6.44
CA GLU A 52 14.38 -6.84 5.25
C GLU A 52 14.15 -7.64 3.98
N VAL A 53 13.47 -7.03 3.02
CA VAL A 53 13.42 -7.51 1.63
C VAL A 53 14.15 -6.54 0.72
N HIS A 54 14.75 -7.08 -0.34
CA HIS A 54 15.52 -6.32 -1.31
C HIS A 54 14.89 -6.23 -2.70
N ASP A 55 13.85 -7.01 -2.93
CA ASP A 55 13.06 -7.05 -4.14
C ASP A 55 11.59 -7.09 -3.76
N VAL A 56 10.76 -6.39 -4.54
CA VAL A 56 9.32 -6.29 -4.32
C VAL A 56 8.59 -7.06 -5.41
N ASN A 57 7.67 -7.94 -5.01
CA ASN A 57 6.78 -8.60 -5.95
C ASN A 57 5.65 -7.62 -6.35
N LEU A 58 5.83 -6.92 -7.48
CA LEU A 58 4.88 -5.90 -7.94
C LEU A 58 3.44 -6.44 -8.09
N PRO A 59 3.19 -7.62 -8.67
CA PRO A 59 1.84 -8.20 -8.69
C PRO A 59 1.17 -8.29 -7.32
N LYS A 60 1.91 -8.71 -6.28
CA LYS A 60 1.38 -8.77 -4.91
C LYS A 60 1.12 -7.39 -4.31
N VAL A 61 1.93 -6.39 -4.66
CA VAL A 61 1.68 -5.00 -4.23
C VAL A 61 0.39 -4.49 -4.83
N ILE A 62 0.17 -4.72 -6.13
CA ILE A 62 -1.06 -4.33 -6.83
C ILE A 62 -2.28 -5.00 -6.19
N GLU A 63 -2.22 -6.31 -5.96
CA GLU A 63 -3.28 -7.06 -5.26
C GLU A 63 -3.57 -6.46 -3.87
N SER A 64 -2.51 -6.10 -3.14
CA SER A 64 -2.64 -5.50 -1.80
C SER A 64 -3.26 -4.10 -1.83
N ILE A 65 -2.98 -3.29 -2.86
CA ILE A 65 -3.61 -1.96 -3.05
C ILE A 65 -5.12 -2.12 -3.25
N TYR A 66 -5.54 -3.07 -4.09
CA TYR A 66 -6.96 -3.33 -4.33
C TYR A 66 -7.66 -3.94 -3.10
N GLU A 67 -7.00 -4.84 -2.35
CA GLU A 67 -7.53 -5.34 -1.07
C GLU A 67 -7.79 -4.20 -0.08
N LEU A 68 -6.83 -3.27 0.06
CA LEU A 68 -6.98 -2.10 0.93
C LEU A 68 -8.13 -1.18 0.47
N GLN A 69 -8.30 -1.01 -0.84
CA GLN A 69 -9.41 -0.24 -1.40
C GLN A 69 -10.76 -0.87 -1.04
N ASP A 70 -10.91 -2.19 -1.26
CA ASP A 70 -12.15 -2.92 -0.98
C ASP A 70 -12.49 -2.89 0.51
N ARG A 71 -11.48 -3.09 1.36
CA ARG A 71 -11.61 -3.02 2.82
C ARG A 71 -12.03 -1.62 3.27
N HIS A 72 -11.43 -0.56 2.71
CA HIS A 72 -11.80 0.82 2.98
C HIS A 72 -13.25 1.11 2.58
N ALA A 73 -13.66 0.69 1.37
CA ALA A 73 -15.03 0.86 0.89
C ALA A 73 -16.05 0.11 1.78
N ALA A 74 -15.75 -1.12 2.19
CA ALA A 74 -16.59 -1.90 3.09
C ALA A 74 -16.75 -1.24 4.46
N ARG A 75 -15.67 -0.66 4.99
CA ARG A 75 -15.70 0.10 6.26
C ARG A 75 -16.58 1.33 6.15
N ASN A 76 -16.39 2.15 5.13
CA ASN A 76 -17.16 3.39 4.96
C ASN A 76 -18.66 3.11 4.81
N ARG A 77 -19.04 2.00 4.15
CA ARG A 77 -20.44 1.53 4.13
C ARG A 77 -20.97 1.22 5.53
N LYS A 78 -20.21 0.48 6.35
CA LYS A 78 -20.62 0.13 7.72
C LYS A 78 -20.75 1.36 8.61
N VAL A 79 -19.84 2.33 8.49
CA VAL A 79 -19.92 3.60 9.23
C VAL A 79 -21.18 4.37 8.83
N ALA A 80 -21.47 4.49 7.53
CA ALA A 80 -22.68 5.17 7.05
C ALA A 80 -23.98 4.50 7.52
N LEU A 81 -24.00 3.17 7.67
CA LEU A 81 -25.13 2.40 8.22
C LEU A 81 -25.29 2.59 9.73
N ALA A 82 -24.19 2.72 10.49
CA ALA A 82 -24.21 2.88 11.95
C ALA A 82 -24.50 4.32 12.41
N SER A 83 -24.36 5.31 11.53
CA SER A 83 -24.65 6.72 11.80
C SER A 83 -26.08 7.15 11.38
N ARG A 84 -26.94 6.20 11.00
CA ARG A 84 -28.38 6.39 10.77
C ARG A 84 -29.17 5.89 11.97
#